data_AF-A0A7W0I8Z5-F1
#
_entry.id   AF-A0A7W0I8Z5-F1
#
_cell.length_a   1.000
_cell.length_b   1.000
_cell.length_c   1.000
_cell.angle_alpha   90.00
_cell.angle_beta   90.00
_cell.angle_gamma   90.00
#
_symmetry.space_group_name_H-M   'P 1'
#
loop_
_entity.id
_entity.type
_entity.pdbx_description
1 polymer ?
#
loop_
_entity_poly.entity_id
_entity_poly.type
_entity_poly.pdbx_seq_one_letter_code
_entity_poly.pdbx_strand_id
1 'polypeptide(L)'
;MDPDDAVVFAEYVEAGLTGSQAVEIWRQLMSTMEIFYRSAAAQKVREEGREQGREAERAQAVLMVLERRGLEVSGSVRERVLSCHDYEQLGTWLDRAWRVTHAQDLFSD
;
A
#
# COMPACT_ATOMS: atom_id res chain seq x y z
N MET A 1 2.28 -6.79 -12.59
CA MET A 1 2.57 -6.77 -14.03
C MET A 1 3.61 -5.70 -14.23
N ASP A 2 4.76 -6.07 -14.80
CA ASP A 2 5.79 -5.10 -15.18
C ASP A 2 5.19 -4.15 -16.25
N PRO A 3 5.49 -2.84 -16.24
CA PRO A 3 5.19 -1.96 -17.37
C PRO A 3 5.55 -2.55 -18.73
N ASP A 4 6.66 -3.27 -18.85
CA ASP A 4 7.10 -3.88 -20.10
C ASP A 4 6.21 -5.06 -20.51
N ASP A 5 5.73 -5.86 -19.54
CA ASP A 5 4.76 -6.93 -19.80
C ASP A 5 3.43 -6.35 -20.30
N ALA A 6 2.98 -5.23 -19.74
CA ALA A 6 1.70 -4.61 -20.09
C ALA A 6 1.66 -4.11 -21.54
N VAL A 7 2.79 -3.61 -22.05
CA VAL A 7 2.93 -3.17 -23.45
C VAL A 7 2.82 -4.37 -24.39
N VAL A 8 3.53 -5.47 -24.10
CA VAL A 8 3.51 -6.68 -24.92
C VAL A 8 2.09 -7.27 -25.01
N PHE A 9 1.38 -7.37 -23.89
CA PHE A 9 -0.01 -7.85 -23.89
C PHE A 9 -0.94 -6.92 -24.68
N ALA A 10 -0.75 -5.60 -24.59
CA ALA A 10 -1.57 -4.66 -25.34
C ALA A 10 -1.36 -4.80 -26.86
N GLU A 11 -0.12 -5.01 -27.30
CA GLU A 11 0.21 -5.25 -28.71
C GLU A 11 -0.40 -6.57 -29.22
N TYR A 12 -0.33 -7.65 -28.45
CA TYR A 12 -0.95 -8.93 -28.83
C TYR A 12 -2.48 -8.82 -28.97
N VAL A 13 -3.13 -8.10 -28.05
CA VAL A 13 -4.57 -7.86 -28.12
C VAL A 13 -4.90 -7.02 -29.35
N GLU A 14 -4.17 -5.94 -29.62
CA GLU A 14 -4.40 -5.12 -30.81
C GLU A 14 -4.20 -5.90 -32.12
N ALA A 15 -3.15 -6.72 -32.20
CA ALA A 15 -2.90 -7.61 -33.33
C ALA A 15 -4.06 -8.59 -33.55
N GLY A 16 -4.61 -9.17 -32.48
CA GLY A 16 -5.76 -10.07 -32.56
C GLY A 16 -7.07 -9.40 -33.00
N LEU A 17 -7.21 -8.09 -32.76
CA LEU A 17 -8.39 -7.31 -33.14
C LEU A 17 -8.27 -6.66 -34.52
N THR A 18 -7.08 -6.72 -35.12
CA THR A 18 -6.78 -6.07 -36.41
C THR A 18 -7.73 -6.57 -37.50
N GLY A 19 -8.38 -5.62 -38.18
CA GLY A 19 -9.38 -5.90 -39.22
C GLY A 19 -10.83 -5.97 -38.73
N SER A 20 -11.08 -5.79 -37.43
CA SER A 20 -12.43 -5.68 -36.85
C SER A 20 -12.72 -4.28 -36.32
N GLN A 21 -14.00 -3.90 -36.20
CA GLN A 21 -14.39 -2.65 -35.52
C GLN A 21 -13.98 -2.60 -34.04
N ALA A 22 -13.69 -3.75 -33.43
CA ALA A 22 -13.24 -3.81 -32.05
C ALA A 22 -11.85 -3.17 -31.85
N VAL A 23 -11.05 -2.99 -32.91
CA VAL A 23 -9.75 -2.31 -32.82
C VAL A 23 -9.91 -0.83 -32.44
N GLU A 24 -10.94 -0.15 -32.94
CA GLU A 24 -11.22 1.25 -32.58
C GLU A 24 -11.65 1.38 -31.12
N ILE A 25 -12.52 0.47 -30.66
CA ILE A 25 -12.97 0.42 -29.26
C ILE A 25 -11.79 0.15 -28.33
N TRP A 26 -10.94 -0.80 -28.70
CA TRP A 26 -9.71 -1.13 -27.97
C TRP A 26 -8.78 0.08 -27.86
N ARG A 27 -8.49 0.78 -28.96
CA ARG A 27 -7.66 2.00 -28.94
C ARG A 27 -8.22 3.09 -28.05
N GLN A 28 -9.54 3.30 -28.07
CA GLN A 28 -10.18 4.30 -27.21
C GLN A 28 -10.06 3.95 -25.72
N LEU A 29 -10.24 2.67 -25.38
CA LEU A 29 -10.05 2.18 -24.01
C LEU A 29 -8.59 2.33 -23.56
N MET A 30 -7.64 1.94 -24.41
CA MET A 30 -6.20 2.04 -24.13
C MET A 30 -5.75 3.48 -23.95
N SER A 31 -6.21 4.41 -24.80
CA SER A 31 -5.92 5.84 -24.63
C SER A 31 -6.47 6.38 -23.30
N THR A 32 -7.69 6.00 -22.94
CA THR A 32 -8.30 6.40 -21.66
C THR A 32 -7.49 5.87 -20.49
N MET A 33 -7.13 4.57 -20.53
CA MET A 33 -6.33 3.92 -19.50
C MET A 33 -4.92 4.54 -19.40
N GLU A 34 -4.27 4.85 -20.52
CA GLU A 34 -2.97 5.52 -20.56
C GLU A 34 -3.04 6.90 -19.90
N ILE A 35 -4.07 7.70 -20.19
CA ILE A 35 -4.32 9.00 -19.55
C ILE A 35 -4.50 8.82 -18.04
N PHE A 36 -5.29 7.83 -17.61
CA PHE A 36 -5.43 7.52 -16.19
C PHE A 36 -4.07 7.21 -15.57
N TYR A 37 -3.30 6.26 -16.10
CA TYR A 37 -2.00 5.86 -15.52
C TYR A 37 -0.93 6.96 -15.51
N ARG A 38 -0.93 7.85 -16.51
CA ARG A 38 0.05 8.94 -16.63
C ARG A 38 -0.40 10.25 -15.97
N SER A 39 -1.67 10.38 -15.60
CA SER A 39 -2.18 11.60 -14.95
C SER A 39 -1.53 11.84 -13.58
N ALA A 40 -1.33 13.12 -13.25
CA ALA A 40 -0.87 13.54 -11.94
C ALA A 40 -1.82 13.06 -10.81
N ALA A 41 -3.13 12.99 -11.08
CA ALA A 41 -4.12 12.47 -10.14
C ALA A 41 -3.87 10.98 -9.81
N ALA A 42 -3.61 10.14 -10.81
CA ALA A 42 -3.31 8.73 -10.55
C ALA A 42 -1.91 8.49 -9.98
N GLN A 43 -0.95 9.37 -10.26
CA GLN A 43 0.33 9.36 -9.56
C GLN A 43 0.13 9.63 -8.07
N LYS A 44 -0.64 10.68 -7.73
CA LYS A 44 -0.97 11.03 -6.36
C LYS A 44 -1.68 9.89 -5.62
N VAL A 45 -2.72 9.28 -6.21
CA VAL A 45 -3.42 8.13 -5.59
C VAL A 45 -2.47 6.95 -5.34
N ARG A 46 -1.54 6.68 -6.26
CA ARG A 46 -0.53 5.62 -6.06
C ARG A 46 0.50 5.97 -5.00
N GLU A 47 0.85 7.23 -4.86
CA GLU A 47 1.74 7.71 -3.80
C GLU A 47 1.07 7.60 -2.44
N GLU A 48 -0.16 8.11 -2.30
CA GLU A 48 -1.00 7.96 -1.10
C GLU A 48 -1.15 6.49 -0.70
N GLY A 49 -1.43 5.60 -1.68
CA GLY A 49 -1.52 4.17 -1.42
C GLY A 49 -0.21 3.54 -0.95
N ARG A 50 0.95 4.05 -1.39
CA ARG A 50 2.26 3.60 -0.90
C ARG A 50 2.54 4.10 0.51
N GLU A 51 2.16 5.34 0.83
CA GLU A 51 2.29 5.90 2.18
C GLU A 51 1.43 5.12 3.17
N GLN A 52 0.15 4.92 2.86
CA GLN A 52 -0.75 4.08 3.66
C GLN A 52 -0.22 2.65 3.84
N GLY A 53 0.37 2.08 2.79
CA GLY A 53 1.02 0.77 2.87
C GLY A 53 2.20 0.73 3.84
N ARG A 54 3.04 1.77 3.85
CA ARG A 54 4.18 1.90 4.78
C ARG A 54 3.73 2.09 6.22
N GLU A 55 2.68 2.90 6.44
CA GLU A 55 2.07 3.07 7.77
C GLU A 55 1.50 1.74 8.29
N ALA A 56 0.70 1.04 7.48
CA ALA A 56 0.10 -0.23 7.86
C ALA A 56 1.18 -1.31 8.16
N GLU A 57 2.22 -1.39 7.34
CA GLU A 57 3.35 -2.29 7.57
C GLU A 57 4.08 -1.96 8.88
N ARG A 58 4.35 -0.68 9.15
CA ARG A 58 5.02 -0.27 10.38
C ARG A 58 4.15 -0.52 11.62
N ALA A 59 2.85 -0.28 11.54
CA ALA A 59 1.91 -0.64 12.61
C ALA A 59 1.93 -2.14 12.91
N GLN A 60 1.94 -2.99 11.88
CA GLN A 60 2.09 -4.44 12.06
C GLN A 60 3.45 -4.81 12.67
N ALA A 61 4.54 -4.13 12.29
CA ALA A 61 5.86 -4.36 12.86
C ALA A 61 5.90 -4.09 14.37
N VAL A 62 5.27 -3.01 14.84
CA VAL A 62 5.14 -2.71 16.27
C VAL A 62 4.50 -3.88 17.02
N LEU A 63 3.34 -4.35 16.55
CA LEU A 63 2.62 -5.45 17.18
C LEU A 63 3.41 -6.77 17.14
N MET A 64 4.07 -7.05 16.02
CA MET A 64 4.91 -8.23 15.86
C MET A 64 6.08 -8.24 16.86
N VAL A 65 6.71 -7.09 17.13
CA VAL A 65 7.78 -7.00 18.12
C VAL A 65 7.25 -7.31 19.53
N LEU A 66 6.11 -6.75 19.93
CA LEU A 66 5.50 -7.04 21.23
C LEU A 66 5.18 -8.54 21.38
N GLU A 67 4.57 -9.13 20.34
CA GLU A 67 4.23 -10.55 20.32
C GLU A 67 5.47 -11.45 20.42
N ARG A 68 6.54 -11.13 19.66
CA ARG A 68 7.82 -11.86 19.74
C ARG A 68 8.50 -11.75 21.11
N ARG A 69 8.25 -10.65 21.82
CA ARG A 69 8.69 -10.47 23.21
C ARG A 69 7.78 -11.15 24.23
N GLY A 70 6.69 -11.77 23.80
CA GLY A 70 5.72 -12.43 24.66
C GLY A 70 4.86 -11.47 25.48
N LEU A 71 4.74 -10.21 25.06
CA LEU A 71 3.91 -9.23 25.74
C LEU A 71 2.45 -9.39 25.31
N GLU A 72 1.55 -9.42 26.29
CA GLU A 72 0.12 -9.47 26.02
C GLU A 72 -0.35 -8.15 25.40
N VAL A 73 -0.93 -8.23 24.20
CA VAL A 73 -1.46 -7.08 23.48
C VAL A 73 -2.99 -7.11 23.55
N SER A 74 -3.57 -6.19 24.32
CA SER A 74 -5.01 -6.03 24.39
C SER A 74 -5.60 -5.57 23.05
N GLY A 75 -6.90 -5.83 22.84
CA GLY A 75 -7.62 -5.36 21.65
C GLY A 75 -7.53 -3.83 21.47
N SER A 76 -7.59 -3.07 22.56
CA SER A 76 -7.47 -1.61 22.54
C SER A 76 -6.08 -1.12 22.09
N VAL A 77 -5.00 -1.78 22.52
CA VAL A 77 -3.64 -1.46 22.06
C VAL A 77 -3.53 -1.78 20.57
N ARG A 78 -3.99 -2.96 20.16
CA ARG A 78 -3.97 -3.40 18.75
C ARG A 78 -4.73 -2.43 17.85
N GLU A 79 -5.94 -2.05 18.23
CA GLU A 79 -6.78 -1.09 17.49
C GLU A 79 -6.11 0.28 17.39
N ARG A 80 -5.57 0.81 18.49
CA ARG A 80 -4.86 2.10 18.50
C ARG A 80 -3.63 2.10 17.61
N VAL A 81 -2.87 1.01 17.58
CA VAL A 81 -1.69 0.88 16.70
C VAL A 81 -2.10 0.78 15.23
N LEU A 82 -3.09 -0.06 14.91
CA LEU A 82 -3.52 -0.28 13.51
C LEU A 82 -4.30 0.89 12.90
N SER A 83 -4.90 1.75 13.71
CA SER A 83 -5.59 2.97 13.26
C SER A 83 -4.68 4.20 13.17
N CYS A 84 -3.41 4.07 13.53
CA CYS A 84 -2.45 5.16 13.48
C CYS A 84 -1.91 5.33 12.04
N HIS A 85 -2.07 6.54 11.52
CA HIS A 85 -1.60 6.96 10.19
C HIS A 85 -0.43 7.97 10.28
N ASP A 86 0.23 8.04 11.43
CA ASP A 86 1.43 8.87 11.62
C ASP A 86 2.66 7.97 11.60
N TYR A 87 3.41 8.01 10.50
CA TYR A 87 4.57 7.17 10.25
C TYR A 87 5.71 7.37 11.27
N GLU A 88 5.87 8.61 11.78
CA GLU A 88 6.90 8.97 12.76
C GLU A 88 6.48 8.52 14.17
N GLN A 89 5.20 8.69 14.51
CA GLN A 89 4.65 8.18 15.76
C GLN A 89 4.75 6.65 15.82
N LEU A 90 4.43 5.96 14.73
CA LEU A 90 4.62 4.51 14.60
C LEU A 90 6.10 4.12 14.71
N GLY A 91 7.02 4.94 14.21
CA GLY A 91 8.47 4.75 14.36
C GLY A 91 8.90 4.82 15.82
N THR A 92 8.41 5.83 16.54
CA THR A 92 8.64 5.99 17.98
C THR A 92 8.10 4.79 18.77
N TRP A 93 6.90 4.31 18.45
CA TRP A 93 6.34 3.11 19.08
C TRP A 93 7.13 1.86 18.75
N LEU A 94 7.65 1.73 17.52
CA LEU A 94 8.50 0.60 17.15
C LEU A 94 9.78 0.56 17.99
N ASP A 95 10.43 1.71 18.19
CA ASP A 95 11.62 1.80 19.04
C ASP A 95 11.32 1.49 20.52
N ARG A 96 10.16 1.94 21.01
CA ARG A 96 9.70 1.65 22.38
C ARG A 96 9.30 0.19 22.54
N ALA A 97 8.75 -0.46 21.51
CA ALA A 97 8.32 -1.86 21.55
C ALA A 97 9.43 -2.82 21.94
N TRP A 98 10.71 -2.44 21.77
CA TRP A 98 11.87 -3.22 22.23
C TRP A 98 12.16 -3.09 23.73
N ARG A 99 11.71 -2.02 24.39
CA ARG A 99 12.11 -1.63 25.75
C ARG A 99 10.99 -1.78 26.78
N VAL A 100 9.74 -1.55 26.36
CA VAL A 100 8.57 -1.58 27.25
C VAL A 100 8.39 -2.93 27.94
N THR A 101 7.82 -2.95 29.14
CA THR A 101 7.48 -4.21 29.84
C THR A 101 6.03 -4.59 29.66
N HIS A 102 5.16 -3.62 29.37
CA HIS A 102 3.76 -3.86 29.02
C HIS A 102 3.40 -3.16 27.71
N ALA A 103 2.46 -3.73 26.96
CA ALA A 103 2.07 -3.21 25.65
C ALA A 103 1.48 -1.79 25.73
N GLN A 104 0.84 -1.42 26.85
CA GLN A 104 0.26 -0.09 27.05
C GLN A 104 1.33 1.00 27.19
N ASP A 105 2.54 0.66 27.67
CA ASP A 105 3.64 1.60 27.90
C ASP A 105 4.19 2.18 26.58
N LEU A 106 3.81 1.63 25.42
CA LEU A 106 4.13 2.19 24.10
C LEU A 106 3.71 3.67 23.99
N PHE A 107 2.59 3.99 24.62
CA PHE A 107 1.92 5.27 24.49
C PHE A 107 2.35 6.28 25.55
N SER A 108 3.22 5.89 26.48
CA SER A 108 3.80 6.77 27.50
C SER A 108 4.97 7.55 26.92
N ASP A 109 5.24 8.76 27.43
CA ASP A 109 6.34 9.63 26.97
C ASP A 109 7.74 9.06 27.28
#